data_AF-A0A1R3GWA3-F1
#
_entry.id   AF-A0A1R3GWA3-F1
#
_cell.length_a   1.000
_cell.length_b   1.000
_cell.length_c   1.000
_cell.angle_alpha   90.00
_cell.angle_beta   90.00
_cell.angle_gamma   90.00
#
_symmetry.space_group_name_H-M   'P 1'
#
loop_
_entity.id
_entity.type
_entity.pdbx_description
1 polymer ?
#
loop_
_entity_poly.entity_id
_entity_poly.type
_entity_poly.pdbx_seq_one_letter_code
_entity_poly.pdbx_strand_id
1 'polypeptide(L)'
;MSCMKLKSSIQQNKGLTTESKYPYKGVDGTCNTNKESNHATNINGYEDLQKAVANQPVSVAIDAGGFEFQFYSGGVFTGDCGTQLDHGVTTVGYGVDFDGTKYWLVNSWGNN
;
A
#
# COMPACT_ATOMS: atom_id res chain seq x y z
N MET A 1 -4.65 12.87 4.47
CA MET A 1 -4.46 11.46 4.06
C MET A 1 -3.57 11.38 2.80
N SER A 2 -2.44 12.09 2.80
CA SER A 2 -1.66 12.42 1.58
C SER A 2 -0.49 11.45 1.30
N CYS A 3 -0.10 10.63 2.29
CA CYS A 3 1.14 9.84 2.23
C CYS A 3 0.99 8.47 1.56
N MET A 4 -0.23 7.98 1.39
CA MET A 4 -0.49 6.83 0.52
C MET A 4 -0.80 7.30 -0.89
N LYS A 5 0.26 7.54 -1.66
CA LYS A 5 0.11 7.66 -3.11
C LYS A 5 0.41 6.30 -3.73
N LEU A 6 -0.59 5.74 -4.40
CA LEU A 6 -0.44 4.50 -5.14
C LEU A 6 0.57 4.67 -6.29
N LYS A 7 1.43 3.67 -6.46
CA LYS A 7 2.45 3.65 -7.51
C LYS A 7 1.77 3.57 -8.89
N SER A 8 2.26 4.38 -9.84
CA SER A 8 1.81 4.43 -11.24
C SER A 8 1.88 3.08 -11.98
N SER A 9 2.65 2.11 -11.47
CA SER A 9 2.71 0.76 -12.06
C SER A 9 1.38 0.00 -11.95
N ILE A 10 0.59 0.21 -10.89
CA ILE A 10 -0.74 -0.42 -10.77
C ILE A 10 -1.71 0.18 -11.81
N GLN A 11 -1.61 1.50 -12.04
CA GLN A 11 -2.41 2.20 -13.03
C GLN A 11 -2.03 1.78 -14.47
N GLN A 12 -0.74 1.57 -14.74
CA GLN A 12 -0.25 1.10 -16.05
C GLN A 12 -0.59 -0.37 -16.30
N ASN A 13 -0.52 -1.20 -15.26
CA ASN A 13 -0.80 -2.62 -15.33
C ASN A 13 -2.30 -2.93 -15.24
N LYS A 14 -3.18 -1.92 -15.12
CA LYS A 14 -4.65 -2.06 -15.07
C LYS A 14 -5.19 -2.90 -13.90
N GLY A 15 -4.33 -3.29 -12.97
CA GLY A 15 -4.75 -3.93 -11.74
C GLY A 15 -3.68 -4.69 -10.98
N LEU A 16 -4.13 -5.36 -9.93
CA LEU A 16 -3.33 -6.24 -9.08
C LEU A 16 -3.91 -7.66 -9.07
N THR A 17 -3.04 -8.66 -8.97
CA THR A 17 -3.45 -10.05 -8.74
C THR A 17 -3.54 -10.36 -7.24
N THR A 18 -4.02 -11.56 -6.91
CA THR A 18 -4.19 -11.99 -5.51
C THR A 18 -2.87 -12.52 -4.93
N GLU A 19 -2.69 -12.40 -3.61
CA GLU A 19 -1.53 -12.97 -2.89
C GLU A 19 -1.39 -14.48 -3.16
N SER A 20 -2.52 -15.20 -3.23
CA SER A 20 -2.55 -16.62 -3.58
C SER A 20 -1.97 -16.94 -4.96
N LYS A 21 -2.06 -16.00 -5.92
CA LYS A 21 -1.53 -16.14 -7.29
C LYS A 21 -0.10 -15.63 -7.40
N TYR A 22 0.23 -14.56 -6.66
CA TYR A 22 1.56 -13.96 -6.64
C TYR A 22 2.04 -13.74 -5.20
N PRO A 23 2.50 -14.81 -4.53
CA PRO A 23 2.89 -14.73 -3.13
C PRO A 23 4.15 -13.90 -2.93
N TYR A 24 4.18 -13.13 -1.84
CA TYR A 24 5.33 -12.35 -1.41
C TYR A 24 6.50 -13.27 -1.06
N LYS A 25 7.69 -12.94 -1.60
CA LYS A 25 8.91 -13.73 -1.39
C LYS A 25 9.98 -13.03 -0.58
N GLY A 26 9.81 -11.73 -0.28
CA GLY A 26 10.82 -10.95 0.44
C GLY A 26 12.17 -10.80 -0.27
N VAL A 27 12.25 -11.14 -1.57
CA VAL A 27 13.46 -11.05 -2.39
C VAL A 27 13.09 -10.61 -3.80
N ASP A 28 14.00 -9.88 -4.45
CA ASP A 28 13.84 -9.50 -5.84
C ASP A 28 13.79 -10.74 -6.74
N GLY A 29 12.83 -10.76 -7.65
CA GLY A 29 12.65 -11.83 -8.62
C GLY A 29 12.24 -11.29 -9.97
N THR A 30 12.28 -12.14 -10.99
CA THR A 30 11.81 -11.77 -12.33
C THR A 30 10.30 -11.63 -12.34
N CYS A 31 9.80 -10.54 -12.92
CA CYS A 31 8.37 -10.32 -13.13
C CYS A 31 7.74 -11.51 -13.88
N ASN A 32 6.70 -12.12 -13.30
CA ASN A 32 5.93 -13.16 -13.96
C ASN A 32 4.62 -12.59 -14.51
N THR A 33 4.63 -12.22 -15.79
CA THR A 33 3.48 -11.61 -16.48
C THR A 33 2.25 -12.51 -16.54
N ASN A 34 2.42 -13.83 -16.57
CA ASN A 34 1.29 -14.77 -16.55
C ASN A 34 0.54 -14.73 -15.22
N LYS A 35 1.27 -14.59 -14.10
CA LYS A 35 0.67 -14.43 -12.76
C LYS A 35 0.07 -13.05 -12.57
N GLU A 36 0.70 -12.03 -13.14
CA GLU A 36 0.26 -10.63 -13.07
C GLU A 36 -1.07 -10.38 -13.81
N SER A 37 -1.25 -10.99 -14.99
CA SER A 37 -2.40 -10.73 -15.88
C SER A 37 -3.79 -11.01 -15.31
N ASN A 38 -3.88 -11.65 -14.14
CA ASN A 38 -5.15 -11.87 -13.46
C ASN A 38 -5.48 -10.67 -12.56
N HIS A 39 -5.97 -9.60 -13.18
CA HIS A 39 -6.35 -8.36 -12.51
C HIS A 39 -7.65 -8.56 -11.72
N ALA A 40 -7.54 -8.66 -10.41
CA ALA A 40 -8.68 -8.75 -9.51
C ALA A 40 -9.37 -7.39 -9.32
N THR A 41 -8.66 -6.29 -9.54
CA THR A 41 -9.17 -4.92 -9.34
C THR A 41 -8.34 -3.90 -10.10
N ASN A 42 -8.96 -2.83 -10.58
CA ASN A 42 -8.30 -1.65 -11.14
C ASN A 42 -8.32 -0.54 -10.07
N ILE A 43 -7.17 0.06 -9.77
CA ILE A 43 -7.03 1.03 -8.68
C ILE A 43 -6.62 2.39 -9.25
N ASN A 44 -7.59 3.27 -9.46
CA ASN A 44 -7.35 4.62 -10.00
C ASN A 44 -7.39 5.73 -8.93
N GLY A 45 -7.67 5.39 -7.68
CA GLY A 45 -7.73 6.37 -6.60
C GLY A 45 -8.06 5.77 -5.25
N TYR A 46 -8.35 6.66 -4.29
CA TYR A 46 -8.60 6.33 -2.89
C TYR A 46 -9.77 5.35 -2.69
N GLU A 47 -10.90 5.58 -3.36
CA GLU A 47 -12.08 4.71 -3.22
C GLU A 47 -11.83 3.29 -3.76
N ASP A 48 -11.13 3.18 -4.88
CA ASP A 48 -10.79 1.87 -5.46
C ASP A 48 -9.77 1.13 -4.59
N LEU A 49 -8.86 1.87 -3.94
CA LEU A 49 -7.96 1.28 -2.95
C LEU A 49 -8.72 0.76 -1.74
N GLN A 50 -9.69 1.52 -1.22
CA GLN A 50 -10.52 1.06 -0.11
C GLN A 50 -11.26 -0.22 -0.48
N LYS A 51 -11.87 -0.28 -1.67
CA LYS A 51 -12.53 -1.50 -2.17
C LYS A 51 -11.54 -2.67 -2.29
N ALA A 52 -10.35 -2.43 -2.82
CA ALA A 52 -9.32 -3.46 -2.95
C ALA A 52 -8.87 -4.00 -1.57
N VAL A 53 -8.55 -3.09 -0.65
CA VAL A 53 -8.10 -3.40 0.72
C VAL A 53 -9.18 -4.11 1.52
N ALA A 54 -10.46 -3.78 1.30
CA ALA A 54 -11.59 -4.47 1.94
C ALA A 54 -11.71 -5.95 1.52
N ASN A 55 -11.17 -6.32 0.35
CA ASN A 55 -11.21 -7.70 -0.16
C ASN A 55 -9.93 -8.48 0.15
N GLN A 56 -8.77 -7.82 0.18
CA GLN A 56 -7.48 -8.46 0.40
C GLN A 56 -6.40 -7.43 0.79
N PRO A 57 -5.27 -7.85 1.39
CA PRO A 57 -4.09 -7.01 1.52
C PRO A 57 -3.61 -6.45 0.16
N VAL A 58 -3.18 -5.18 0.14
CA VAL A 58 -2.71 -4.48 -1.06
C VAL A 58 -1.33 -3.90 -0.82
N SER A 59 -0.35 -4.30 -1.63
CA SER A 59 0.98 -3.69 -1.59
C SER A 59 0.96 -2.28 -2.18
N VAL A 60 1.49 -1.32 -1.44
CA VAL A 60 1.61 0.09 -1.84
C VAL A 60 3.03 0.59 -1.61
N ALA A 61 3.42 1.64 -2.32
CA ALA A 61 4.68 2.32 -2.07
C ALA A 61 4.38 3.67 -1.42
N ILE A 62 5.23 4.08 -0.48
CA ILE A 62 5.14 5.35 0.24
C ILE A 62 6.50 6.05 0.20
N ASP A 63 6.49 7.35 0.48
CA ASP A 63 7.68 8.13 0.80
C ASP A 63 7.89 8.04 2.32
N ALA A 64 8.89 7.26 2.73
CA ALA A 64 9.25 7.03 4.13
C ALA A 64 10.57 7.73 4.51
N GLY A 65 11.19 8.46 3.59
CA GLY A 65 12.46 9.15 3.80
C GLY A 65 12.35 10.41 4.66
N GLY A 66 11.14 10.95 4.88
CA GLY A 66 10.90 12.13 5.70
C GLY A 66 11.25 11.92 7.18
N PHE A 67 11.87 12.92 7.80
CA PHE A 67 12.27 12.88 9.22
C PHE A 67 11.09 12.52 10.14
N GLU A 68 9.91 13.12 9.93
CA GLU A 68 8.72 12.85 10.75
C GLU A 68 8.28 11.38 10.67
N PHE A 69 8.41 10.74 9.50
CA PHE A 69 8.05 9.34 9.33
C PHE A 69 9.07 8.41 9.99
N GLN A 70 10.36 8.73 9.93
CA GLN A 70 11.42 7.92 10.55
C GLN A 70 11.32 7.85 12.07
N PHE A 71 10.88 8.93 12.73
CA PHE A 71 10.74 9.00 14.18
C PHE A 71 9.30 8.76 14.67
N TYR A 72 8.40 8.37 13.77
CA TYR A 72 7.02 8.05 14.11
C TYR A 72 6.95 6.78 14.98
N SER A 73 6.26 6.86 16.11
CA SER A 73 6.18 5.75 17.07
C SER A 73 4.77 5.44 17.58
N GLY A 74 3.73 6.15 17.13
CA GLY A 74 2.36 5.85 17.56
C GLY A 74 1.29 6.85 17.11
N GLY A 75 0.04 6.41 17.19
CA GLY A 75 -1.15 7.19 16.79
C GLY A 75 -1.55 6.97 15.34
N VAL A 76 -2.04 8.03 14.69
CA VAL A 76 -2.22 8.11 13.24
C VAL A 76 -1.18 9.08 12.70
N PHE A 77 -0.34 8.64 11.78
CA PHE A 77 0.61 9.53 11.12
C PHE A 77 -0.12 10.55 10.23
N THR A 78 0.01 11.83 10.57
CA THR A 78 -0.55 12.97 9.82
C THR A 78 0.50 13.98 9.36
N GLY A 79 1.79 13.64 9.55
CA GLY A 79 2.91 14.48 9.16
C GLY A 79 3.06 14.65 7.64
N ASP A 80 3.97 15.54 7.27
CA ASP A 80 4.25 15.82 5.88
C ASP A 80 5.00 14.65 5.23
N CYS A 81 4.70 14.43 3.95
CA CYS A 81 5.28 13.38 3.15
C CYS A 81 5.39 13.84 1.70
N GLY A 82 6.49 13.45 1.06
CA GLY A 82 6.74 13.77 -0.32
C GLY A 82 6.07 12.80 -1.29
N THR A 83 6.61 12.75 -2.49
CA THR A 83 6.21 11.81 -3.54
C THR A 83 7.39 10.97 -4.02
N GLN A 84 8.51 10.98 -3.29
CA GLN A 84 9.69 10.19 -3.61
C GLN A 84 9.51 8.80 -2.99
N LEU A 85 8.77 7.95 -3.70
CA LEU A 85 8.43 6.62 -3.22
C LEU A 85 9.69 5.76 -3.08
N ASP A 86 10.07 5.44 -1.84
CA ASP A 86 11.31 4.73 -1.48
C ASP A 86 11.06 3.48 -0.62
N HIS A 87 9.83 3.29 -0.13
CA HIS A 87 9.49 2.19 0.76
C HIS A 87 8.22 1.46 0.33
N GLY A 88 8.28 0.13 0.27
CA GLY A 88 7.14 -0.74 -0.02
C GLY A 88 6.51 -1.26 1.25
N VAL A 89 5.19 -1.14 1.40
CA VAL A 89 4.42 -1.63 2.54
C VAL A 89 3.19 -2.38 2.08
N THR A 90 2.54 -3.11 2.98
CA THR A 90 1.28 -3.80 2.71
C THR A 90 0.15 -3.12 3.48
N THR A 91 -0.79 -2.51 2.76
CA THR A 91 -2.03 -2.00 3.35
C THR A 91 -2.97 -3.16 3.61
N VAL A 92 -3.36 -3.34 4.86
CA VAL A 92 -4.21 -4.45 5.32
C VAL A 92 -5.59 -4.01 5.79
N GLY A 93 -5.83 -2.70 5.89
CA GLY A 93 -7.12 -2.17 6.33
C GLY A 93 -7.17 -0.64 6.30
N TYR A 94 -8.32 -0.10 6.69
CA TYR A 94 -8.53 1.33 6.91
C TYR A 94 -9.55 1.54 8.03
N GLY A 95 -9.54 2.72 8.64
CA GLY A 95 -10.43 3.04 9.74
C GLY A 95 -10.63 4.54 9.93
N VAL A 96 -11.37 4.87 10.98
CA VAL A 96 -11.61 6.23 11.44
C VAL A 96 -11.31 6.25 12.93
N ASP A 97 -10.46 7.17 13.38
CA ASP A 97 -10.14 7.36 14.79
C ASP A 97 -11.29 8.10 15.50
N PHE A 98 -11.26 8.17 16.83
CA PHE A 98 -12.33 8.76 17.65
C PHE A 98 -12.60 10.23 17.34
N ASP A 99 -11.60 10.96 16.85
CA ASP A 99 -11.68 12.37 16.44
C ASP A 99 -12.20 12.56 15.00
N GLY A 100 -12.50 11.48 14.28
CA GLY A 100 -12.93 11.49 12.89
C GLY A 100 -11.80 11.40 11.86
N THR A 101 -10.54 11.28 12.30
CA THR A 101 -9.38 11.16 11.40
C THR A 101 -9.38 9.81 10.70
N LYS A 102 -9.45 9.81 9.37
CA LYS A 102 -9.37 8.60 8.55
C LYS A 102 -7.92 8.12 8.44
N TYR A 103 -7.69 6.83 8.61
CA TYR A 103 -6.34 6.23 8.55
C TYR A 103 -6.31 4.93 7.75
N TRP A 104 -5.10 4.57 7.32
CA TRP A 104 -4.79 3.28 6.72
C TRP A 104 -4.01 2.43 7.70
N LEU A 105 -4.33 1.13 7.78
CA LEU A 105 -3.57 0.14 8.51
C LEU A 105 -2.51 -0.43 7.56
N VAL A 106 -1.24 -0.14 7.85
CA VAL A 106 -0.09 -0.67 7.13
C VAL A 106 0.60 -1.71 7.98
N ASN A 107 0.83 -2.89 7.40
CA ASN A 107 1.80 -3.83 7.89
C ASN A 107 3.08 -3.64 7.07
N SER A 108 4.20 -3.43 7.74
CA SER A 108 5.46 -3.13 7.05
C SER A 108 6.54 -4.20 7.24
N TRP A 109 6.41 -5.12 8.19
CA TRP A 109 7.46 -6.09 8.49
C TRP A 109 6.81 -7.33 9.08
N GLY A 110 7.17 -8.52 8.59
CA GLY A 110 6.75 -9.77 9.23
C GLY A 110 7.08 -9.75 10.73
N ASN A 111 6.26 -10.42 11.54
CA ASN A 111 6.58 -10.64 12.94
C ASN A 111 7.95 -11.32 13.01
N ASN A 112 8.87 -10.77 13.81
CA ASN A 112 10.03 -11.54 14.27
C ASN A 112 9.58 -12.80 15.00
#